data_AF-A0A924IY02-F1
#
_entry.id   AF-A0A924IY02-F1
#
_cell.length_a   1.000
_cell.length_b   1.000
_cell.length_c   1.000
_cell.angle_alpha   90.00
_cell.angle_beta   90.00
_cell.angle_gamma   90.00
#
_symmetry.space_group_name_H-M   'P 1'
#
loop_
_entity.id
_entity.type
_entity.pdbx_description
1 polymer ?
#
loop_
_entity_poly.entity_id
_entity_poly.type
_entity_poly.pdbx_seq_one_letter_code
_entity_poly.pdbx_strand_id
1 'polypeptide(L)'
;MKIISSPAKLMKFNTLNTPLRSTTPKFIEEAELIQKNLKPKTPKFLMDLMDISQKLADENWQRNQVWNAKPTDKESSQSIYSFNGEVYKGLEVENLDENAVGYLQKNFRMLSGLYGLLRPSDKIMPYRLEMGRAFKFEKNKNLYNFWQSKITEELKSELKKDEI
;
A
#
# COMPACT_ATOMS: atom_id res chain seq x y z
N MET A 1 -15.93 -3.94 -14.40
CA MET A 1 -14.63 -3.34 -14.75
C MET A 1 -13.85 -3.06 -13.47
N LYS A 2 -12.54 -3.33 -13.45
CA LYS A 2 -11.65 -2.97 -12.34
C LYS A 2 -10.53 -2.07 -12.85
N ILE A 3 -10.25 -1.00 -12.12
CA ILE A 3 -9.17 -0.05 -12.41
C ILE A 3 -8.04 -0.37 -11.45
N ILE A 4 -6.86 -0.67 -11.99
CA ILE A 4 -5.66 -0.99 -11.20
C ILE A 4 -4.65 0.12 -11.41
N SER A 5 -4.14 0.66 -10.31
CA SER A 5 -3.08 1.67 -10.32
C SER A 5 -1.85 1.19 -9.55
N SER A 6 -0.69 1.71 -9.96
CA SER A 6 0.52 1.65 -9.14
C SER A 6 0.39 2.61 -7.95
N PRO A 7 1.02 2.32 -6.80
CA PRO A 7 1.04 3.25 -5.67
C PRO A 7 1.92 4.46 -6.00
N ALA A 8 1.74 5.56 -5.25
CA ALA A 8 2.67 6.68 -5.28
C ALA A 8 3.82 6.49 -4.27
N LYS A 9 5.03 6.97 -4.61
CA LYS A 9 6.18 6.97 -3.69
C LYS A 9 6.03 7.99 -2.56
N LEU A 10 5.38 9.11 -2.86
CA LEU A 10 5.09 10.14 -1.89
C LEU A 10 3.75 9.82 -1.24
N MET A 11 3.72 9.94 0.08
CA MET A 11 2.51 9.73 0.87
C MET A 11 2.27 10.93 1.78
N LYS A 12 1.00 11.24 2.02
CA LYS A 12 0.54 12.24 2.98
C LYS A 12 -0.36 11.55 3.98
N PHE A 13 -0.14 11.80 5.26
CA PHE A 13 -0.95 11.24 6.34
C PHE A 13 -1.58 12.39 7.08
N ASN A 14 -2.78 12.75 6.63
CA ASN A 14 -3.59 13.76 7.27
C ASN A 14 -4.83 13.06 7.85
N THR A 15 -5.27 13.50 9.02
CA THR A 15 -6.58 13.12 9.54
C THR A 15 -7.62 13.85 8.70
N LEU A 16 -8.21 13.16 7.72
CA LEU A 16 -9.30 13.69 6.93
C LEU A 16 -10.62 13.19 7.51
N ASN A 17 -11.57 14.09 7.68
CA ASN A 17 -12.94 13.71 8.02
C ASN A 17 -13.64 13.29 6.72
N THR A 18 -13.56 12.00 6.39
CA THR A 18 -14.07 11.47 5.11
C THR A 18 -15.28 10.59 5.34
N PRO A 19 -16.26 10.56 4.40
CA PRO A 19 -17.40 9.64 4.48
C PRO A 19 -17.00 8.17 4.34
N LEU A 20 -15.77 7.89 3.89
CA LEU A 20 -15.30 6.54 3.65
C LEU A 20 -14.93 5.81 4.95
N ARG A 21 -15.80 4.91 5.41
CA ARG A 21 -15.51 4.03 6.54
C ARG A 21 -14.27 3.20 6.25
N SER A 22 -13.30 3.31 7.14
CA SER A 22 -12.02 2.61 7.00
C SER A 22 -12.14 1.10 7.20
N THR A 23 -11.27 0.34 6.53
CA THR A 23 -11.18 -1.12 6.60
C THR A 23 -9.74 -1.57 6.85
N THR A 24 -9.56 -2.83 7.25
CA THR A 24 -8.24 -3.47 7.29
C THR A 24 -7.87 -4.00 5.91
N PRO A 25 -6.61 -3.84 5.46
CA PRO A 25 -6.11 -4.48 4.24
C PRO A 25 -6.37 -5.99 4.23
N LYS A 26 -6.72 -6.54 3.07
CA LYS A 26 -6.99 -7.98 2.89
C LYS A 26 -5.80 -8.85 3.30
N PHE A 27 -4.59 -8.44 2.91
CA PHE A 27 -3.34 -9.18 3.11
C PHE A 27 -2.51 -8.63 4.28
N ILE A 28 -3.17 -8.34 5.41
CA ILE A 28 -2.48 -7.72 6.56
C ILE A 28 -1.47 -8.67 7.21
N GLU A 29 -1.74 -9.97 7.21
CA GLU A 29 -0.84 -11.00 7.77
C GLU A 29 0.42 -11.13 6.90
N GLU A 30 0.28 -11.10 5.58
CA GLU A 30 1.42 -11.06 4.66
C GLU A 30 2.24 -9.77 4.79
N ALA A 31 1.57 -8.62 4.97
CA ALA A 31 2.25 -7.36 5.24
C ALA A 31 3.06 -7.43 6.54
N GLU A 32 2.52 -8.05 7.59
CA GLU A 32 3.23 -8.28 8.85
C GLU A 32 4.44 -9.20 8.66
N LEU A 33 4.33 -10.26 7.85
CA LEU A 33 5.45 -11.13 7.52
C LEU A 33 6.58 -10.37 6.81
N ILE A 34 6.24 -9.52 5.84
CA ILE A 34 7.22 -8.67 5.15
C ILE A 34 7.88 -7.72 6.16
N GLN A 35 7.09 -7.08 7.02
CA GLN A 35 7.62 -6.12 8.00
C GLN A 35 8.50 -6.78 9.05
N LYS A 36 8.17 -7.99 9.51
CA LYS A 36 9.03 -8.80 10.38
C LYS A 36 10.42 -9.01 9.79
N ASN A 37 10.52 -9.13 8.47
CA ASN A 37 11.79 -9.29 7.75
C ASN A 37 12.47 -7.95 7.39
N LEU A 38 11.73 -6.84 7.26
CA LEU A 38 12.27 -5.50 7.00
C LEU A 38 12.76 -4.79 8.27
N LYS A 39 12.04 -4.93 9.38
CA LYS A 39 12.34 -4.28 10.67
C LYS A 39 13.79 -4.49 11.18
N PRO A 40 14.42 -5.67 11.06
CA PRO A 40 15.82 -5.85 11.48
C PRO A 40 16.85 -5.30 10.48
N LYS A 41 16.45 -4.80 9.30
CA LYS A 41 17.39 -4.26 8.31
C LYS A 41 17.91 -2.90 8.73
N THR A 42 19.14 -2.60 8.34
CA THR A 42 19.77 -1.30 8.61
C THR A 42 19.34 -0.24 7.59
N PRO A 43 19.42 1.06 7.92
CA PRO A 43 19.21 2.12 6.94
C PRO A 43 20.11 1.95 5.70
N LYS A 44 21.38 1.58 5.87
CA LYS A 44 22.29 1.28 4.75
C LYS A 44 21.74 0.20 3.82
N PHE A 45 21.22 -0.89 4.37
CA PHE A 45 20.57 -1.92 3.55
C PHE A 45 19.35 -1.36 2.79
N LEU A 46 18.56 -0.49 3.42
CA LEU A 46 17.39 0.12 2.76
C LEU A 46 17.80 1.10 1.65
N MET A 47 18.90 1.84 1.82
CA MET A 47 19.47 2.68 0.75
C MET A 47 19.78 1.84 -0.48
N ASP A 48 20.56 0.76 -0.30
CA ASP A 48 21.00 -0.09 -1.41
C ASP A 48 19.80 -0.80 -2.06
N LEU A 49 18.87 -1.31 -1.24
CA LEU A 49 17.68 -2.00 -1.73
C LEU A 49 16.74 -1.08 -2.53
N MET A 50 16.52 0.14 -2.02
CA MET A 50 15.49 1.05 -2.54
C MET A 50 16.05 2.15 -3.43
N ASP A 51 17.36 2.20 -3.62
CA ASP A 51 18.05 3.24 -4.38
C ASP A 51 17.62 4.65 -3.92
N ILE A 52 17.87 4.93 -2.65
CA ILE A 52 17.47 6.18 -1.98
C ILE A 52 18.61 6.79 -1.17
N SER A 53 18.49 8.08 -0.89
CA SER A 53 19.42 8.80 -0.02
C SER A 53 19.38 8.26 1.42
N GLN A 54 20.46 8.51 2.16
CA GLN A 54 20.58 8.17 3.59
C GLN A 54 19.40 8.71 4.40
N LYS A 55 19.05 9.99 4.20
CA LYS A 55 17.91 10.62 4.87
C LYS A 55 16.60 9.83 4.66
N LEU A 56 16.29 9.47 3.42
CA LEU A 56 15.06 8.72 3.12
C LEU A 56 15.10 7.30 3.67
N ALA A 57 16.28 6.68 3.72
CA ALA A 57 16.45 5.37 4.32
C ALA A 57 16.28 5.38 5.84
N ASP A 58 16.79 6.41 6.53
CA ASP A 58 16.59 6.60 7.97
C ASP A 58 15.11 6.83 8.29
N GLU A 59 14.43 7.68 7.53
CA GLU A 59 12.98 7.89 7.65
C GLU A 59 12.19 6.59 7.45
N ASN A 60 12.54 5.81 6.42
CA ASN A 60 11.84 4.56 6.14
C ASN A 60 12.15 3.48 7.18
N TRP A 61 13.38 3.47 7.71
CA TRP A 61 13.76 2.58 8.80
C TRP A 61 12.92 2.86 10.04
N GLN A 62 12.75 4.13 10.43
CA GLN A 62 11.89 4.53 11.54
C GLN A 62 10.44 4.09 11.32
N ARG A 63 9.90 4.27 10.11
CA ARG A 63 8.56 3.78 9.73
C ARG A 63 8.42 2.28 9.95
N ASN A 64 9.42 1.50 9.55
CA ASN A 64 9.41 0.04 9.77
C ASN A 64 9.47 -0.34 11.25
N GLN A 65 10.11 0.48 12.11
CA GLN A 65 10.16 0.20 13.55
C GLN A 65 8.80 0.35 14.22
N VAL A 66 8.05 1.39 13.86
CA VAL A 66 6.75 1.73 14.48
C VAL A 66 5.57 1.04 13.80
N TRP A 67 5.76 0.45 12.62
CA TRP A 67 4.72 -0.24 11.89
C TRP A 67 4.08 -1.36 12.73
N ASN A 68 2.76 -1.47 12.66
CA ASN A 68 2.00 -2.55 13.27
C ASN A 68 0.75 -2.88 12.44
N ALA A 69 0.21 -4.10 12.62
CA ALA A 69 -0.92 -4.60 11.85
C ALA A 69 -2.29 -4.01 12.25
N LYS A 70 -2.36 -3.30 13.38
CA LYS A 70 -3.61 -2.73 13.94
C LYS A 70 -3.41 -1.27 14.34
N PRO A 71 -3.04 -0.39 13.39
CA PRO A 71 -2.73 1.00 13.71
C PRO A 71 -3.96 1.73 14.21
N THR A 72 -3.73 2.70 15.08
CA THR A 72 -4.75 3.65 15.47
C THR A 72 -5.09 4.60 14.31
N ASP A 73 -6.20 5.34 14.45
CA ASP A 73 -6.62 6.36 13.47
C ASP A 73 -5.60 7.50 13.32
N LYS A 74 -4.74 7.71 14.32
CA LYS A 74 -3.68 8.72 14.30
C LYS A 74 -2.44 8.27 13.55
N GLU A 75 -2.24 6.96 13.45
CA GLU A 75 -1.05 6.35 12.85
C GLU A 75 -1.27 5.92 11.40
N SER A 76 -2.51 5.96 10.95
CA SER A 76 -2.92 5.45 9.65
C SER A 76 -3.89 6.37 8.93
N SER A 77 -4.03 6.17 7.64
CA SER A 77 -5.03 6.84 6.80
C SER A 77 -5.52 5.87 5.73
N GLN A 78 -6.71 6.09 5.19
CA GLN A 78 -7.21 5.27 4.08
C GLN A 78 -6.30 5.45 2.86
N SER A 79 -6.02 4.37 2.17
CA SER A 79 -5.00 4.32 1.12
C SER A 79 -5.23 5.32 -0.02
N ILE A 80 -6.49 5.58 -0.40
CA ILE A 80 -6.81 6.52 -1.49
C ILE A 80 -6.45 7.97 -1.17
N TYR A 81 -6.52 8.36 0.11
CA TYR A 81 -6.13 9.69 0.56
C TYR A 81 -4.65 9.76 0.97
N SER A 82 -4.00 8.61 1.12
CA SER A 82 -2.62 8.53 1.59
C SER A 82 -1.61 8.73 0.46
N PHE A 83 -1.89 8.21 -0.73
CA PHE A 83 -0.96 8.29 -1.86
C PHE A 83 -1.02 9.67 -2.54
N ASN A 84 0.14 10.29 -2.76
CA ASN A 84 0.25 11.62 -3.37
C ASN A 84 1.15 11.56 -4.62
N GLY A 85 0.56 11.21 -5.75
CA GLY A 85 1.21 11.16 -7.07
C GLY A 85 0.30 11.71 -8.16
N GLU A 86 0.78 11.81 -9.39
CA GLU A 86 0.03 12.41 -10.52
C GLU A 86 -1.34 11.75 -10.75
N VAL A 87 -1.40 10.42 -10.68
CA VAL A 87 -2.67 9.67 -10.75
C VAL A 87 -3.67 10.13 -9.70
N TYR A 88 -3.24 10.27 -8.44
CA TYR A 88 -4.10 10.64 -7.32
C TYR A 88 -4.46 12.13 -7.32
N LYS A 89 -3.57 12.98 -7.83
CA LYS A 89 -3.87 14.40 -8.08
C LYS A 89 -4.92 14.56 -9.17
N GLY A 90 -4.80 13.81 -10.27
CA GLY A 90 -5.78 13.82 -11.36
C GLY A 90 -7.15 13.25 -10.96
N LEU A 91 -7.21 12.38 -9.94
CA LEU A 91 -8.47 11.93 -9.36
C LEU A 91 -9.14 12.98 -8.46
N GLU A 92 -8.42 14.02 -8.06
CA GLU A 92 -8.89 15.05 -7.11
C GLU A 92 -9.61 14.45 -5.89
N VAL A 93 -9.00 13.44 -5.27
CA VAL A 93 -9.63 12.59 -4.25
C VAL A 93 -10.24 13.35 -3.06
N GLU A 94 -9.71 14.55 -2.76
CA GLU A 94 -10.19 15.43 -1.70
C GLU A 94 -11.54 16.10 -2.03
N ASN A 95 -11.90 16.19 -3.32
CA ASN A 95 -13.11 16.86 -3.82
C ASN A 95 -14.22 15.89 -4.24
N LEU A 96 -14.01 14.58 -4.06
CA LEU A 96 -14.97 13.57 -4.51
C LEU A 96 -16.24 13.56 -3.67
N ASP A 97 -17.39 13.47 -4.33
CA ASP A 97 -18.67 13.21 -3.67
C ASP A 97 -18.80 11.74 -3.21
N GLU A 98 -19.84 11.45 -2.42
CA GLU A 98 -20.08 10.10 -1.88
C GLU A 98 -20.30 9.04 -2.97
N ASN A 99 -20.89 9.41 -4.11
CA ASN A 99 -21.13 8.49 -5.21
C ASN A 99 -19.81 8.09 -5.90
N ALA A 100 -18.94 9.08 -6.14
CA ALA A 100 -17.62 8.86 -6.71
C ALA A 100 -16.73 8.05 -5.76
N VAL A 101 -16.76 8.35 -4.46
CA VAL A 101 -16.08 7.55 -3.43
C VAL A 101 -16.59 6.11 -3.43
N GLY A 102 -17.92 5.91 -3.49
CA GLY A 102 -18.53 4.58 -3.58
C GLY A 102 -18.12 3.81 -4.84
N TYR A 103 -18.05 4.51 -5.99
CA TYR A 103 -17.59 3.94 -7.25
C TYR A 103 -16.13 3.50 -7.16
N LEU A 104 -15.23 4.35 -6.65
CA LEU A 104 -13.82 4.01 -6.50
C LEU A 104 -13.65 2.86 -5.51
N GLN A 105 -14.37 2.86 -4.39
CA GLN A 105 -14.31 1.79 -3.41
C GLN A 105 -14.62 0.42 -4.04
N LYS A 106 -15.61 0.37 -4.95
CA LYS A 106 -16.00 -0.84 -5.66
C LYS A 106 -15.01 -1.24 -6.76
N ASN A 107 -14.50 -0.27 -7.52
CA ASN A 107 -13.86 -0.52 -8.82
C ASN A 107 -12.35 -0.24 -8.86
N PHE A 108 -11.80 0.54 -7.92
CA PHE A 108 -10.40 0.95 -7.92
C PHE A 108 -9.55 0.10 -6.97
N ARG A 109 -8.39 -0.34 -7.42
CA ARG A 109 -7.40 -1.07 -6.63
C ARG A 109 -6.02 -0.46 -6.82
N MET A 110 -5.23 -0.47 -5.76
CA MET A 110 -3.85 0.04 -5.77
C MET A 110 -2.91 -1.11 -5.42
N LEU A 111 -1.95 -1.38 -6.29
CA LEU A 111 -0.89 -2.32 -5.96
C LEU A 111 -0.01 -1.74 -4.85
N SER A 112 0.58 -2.61 -4.03
CA SER A 112 1.48 -2.21 -2.95
C SER A 112 2.54 -3.28 -2.74
N GLY A 113 3.82 -2.88 -2.66
CA GLY A 113 4.88 -3.82 -2.33
C GLY A 113 4.74 -4.39 -0.91
N LEU A 114 4.17 -3.62 0.02
CA LEU A 114 3.97 -4.03 1.41
C LEU A 114 2.61 -4.70 1.65
N TYR A 115 1.54 -4.15 1.08
CA TYR A 115 0.17 -4.60 1.35
C TYR A 115 -0.43 -5.46 0.22
N GLY A 116 0.32 -5.70 -0.85
CA GLY A 116 -0.13 -6.48 -2.01
C GLY A 116 -1.13 -5.71 -2.87
N LEU A 117 -2.40 -5.71 -2.44
CA LEU A 117 -3.52 -5.07 -3.13
C LEU A 117 -4.36 -4.31 -2.11
N LEU A 118 -4.58 -3.02 -2.35
CA LEU A 118 -5.33 -2.12 -1.47
C LEU A 118 -6.63 -1.66 -2.13
N ARG A 119 -7.70 -1.62 -1.34
CA ARG A 119 -8.94 -0.90 -1.61
C ARG A 119 -8.83 0.53 -1.09
N PRO A 120 -9.60 1.49 -1.65
CA PRO A 120 -9.59 2.88 -1.21
C PRO A 120 -9.73 3.05 0.30
N SER A 121 -10.62 2.29 0.95
CA SER A 121 -10.88 2.37 2.39
C SER A 121 -9.82 1.72 3.29
N ASP A 122 -8.88 0.95 2.74
CA ASP A 122 -7.94 0.19 3.57
C ASP A 122 -6.97 1.12 4.29
N LYS A 123 -6.89 1.00 5.62
CA LYS A 123 -5.95 1.76 6.44
C LYS A 123 -4.54 1.26 6.22
N ILE A 124 -3.65 2.20 5.92
CA ILE A 124 -2.22 1.94 5.80
C ILE A 124 -1.46 2.87 6.72
N MET A 125 -0.26 2.45 7.12
CA MET A 125 0.72 3.31 7.79
C MET A 125 1.72 3.84 6.77
N PRO A 126 2.47 4.91 7.07
CA PRO A 126 3.54 5.36 6.19
C PRO A 126 4.57 4.25 5.95
N TYR A 127 4.92 4.01 4.69
CA TYR A 127 5.94 3.03 4.32
C TYR A 127 6.59 3.42 3.00
N ARG A 128 7.73 2.81 2.68
CA ARG A 128 8.31 2.81 1.33
C ARG A 128 8.82 1.41 1.03
N LEU A 129 8.16 0.75 0.09
CA LEU A 129 8.56 -0.55 -0.43
C LEU A 129 7.94 -0.74 -1.82
N GLU A 130 8.75 -0.54 -2.85
CA GLU A 130 8.30 -0.68 -4.24
C GLU A 130 8.28 -2.17 -4.63
N MET A 131 7.26 -2.58 -5.40
CA MET A 131 7.07 -3.99 -5.81
C MET A 131 8.26 -4.56 -6.57
N GLY A 132 8.97 -3.72 -7.35
CA GLY A 132 10.11 -4.14 -8.17
C GLY A 132 11.42 -4.37 -7.40
N ARG A 133 11.47 -4.13 -6.08
CA ARG A 133 12.71 -4.31 -5.32
C ARG A 133 13.03 -5.78 -5.10
N ALA A 134 14.31 -6.13 -5.24
CA ALA A 134 14.84 -7.47 -5.03
C ALA A 134 14.97 -7.81 -3.53
N PHE A 135 13.93 -7.51 -2.75
CA PHE A 135 13.90 -7.83 -1.33
C PHE A 135 13.72 -9.33 -1.15
N LYS A 136 14.82 -10.01 -0.84
CA LYS A 136 14.83 -11.43 -0.49
C LYS A 136 14.48 -11.58 0.98
N PHE A 137 13.50 -12.44 1.26
CA PHE A 137 13.08 -12.76 2.62
C PHE A 137 12.51 -14.17 2.67
N GLU A 138 12.83 -14.89 3.74
CA GLU A 138 12.55 -16.32 3.86
C GLU A 138 12.92 -17.11 2.58
N LYS A 139 11.95 -17.78 1.96
CA LYS A 139 12.13 -18.58 0.74
C LYS A 139 11.86 -17.78 -0.55
N ASN A 140 11.45 -16.51 -0.43
CA ASN A 140 11.03 -15.68 -1.55
C ASN A 140 12.20 -14.91 -2.14
N LYS A 141 12.36 -14.98 -3.47
CA LYS A 141 13.44 -14.28 -4.19
C LYS A 141 13.23 -12.77 -4.27
N ASN A 142 11.98 -12.33 -4.29
CA ASN A 142 11.58 -10.92 -4.33
C ASN A 142 10.08 -10.80 -4.00
N LEU A 143 9.58 -9.57 -3.90
CA LEU A 143 8.17 -9.27 -3.63
C LEU A 143 7.25 -9.76 -4.75
N TYR A 144 7.67 -9.68 -6.01
CA TYR A 144 6.88 -10.16 -7.14
C TYR A 144 6.52 -11.65 -6.98
N ASN A 145 7.50 -12.51 -6.71
CA ASN A 145 7.27 -13.94 -6.50
C ASN A 145 6.35 -14.21 -5.30
N PHE A 146 6.46 -13.40 -4.25
CA PHE A 146 5.62 -13.56 -3.06
C PHE A 146 4.15 -13.19 -3.31
N TRP A 147 3.92 -12.14 -4.11
CA TRP A 147 2.61 -11.54 -4.34
C TRP A 147 1.87 -12.05 -5.57
N GLN A 148 2.58 -12.54 -6.59
CA GLN A 148 2.01 -12.81 -7.91
C GLN A 148 0.74 -13.68 -7.84
N SER A 149 0.78 -14.84 -7.17
CA SER A 149 -0.39 -15.71 -7.07
C SER A 149 -1.52 -15.07 -6.25
N LYS A 150 -1.20 -14.53 -5.07
CA LYS A 150 -2.17 -13.94 -4.14
C LYS A 150 -2.96 -12.79 -4.75
N ILE A 151 -2.25 -11.83 -5.36
CA ILE A 151 -2.89 -10.68 -6.02
C ILE A 151 -3.72 -11.14 -7.21
N THR A 152 -3.22 -12.09 -7.99
CA THR A 152 -3.95 -12.62 -9.15
C THR A 152 -5.24 -13.33 -8.73
N GLU A 153 -5.18 -14.15 -7.70
CA GLU A 153 -6.34 -14.87 -7.15
C GLU A 153 -7.38 -13.90 -6.57
N GLU A 154 -6.94 -12.90 -5.81
CA GLU A 154 -7.86 -11.89 -5.24
C GLU A 154 -8.54 -11.08 -6.35
N LEU A 155 -7.78 -10.58 -7.32
CA LEU A 155 -8.36 -9.85 -8.46
C LEU A 155 -9.37 -10.71 -9.23
N LYS A 156 -9.05 -11.98 -9.49
CA LYS A 156 -9.99 -12.92 -10.12
C LYS A 156 -11.26 -13.11 -9.31
N SER A 157 -11.14 -13.15 -7.98
CA SER A 157 -12.32 -13.30 -7.10
C SER A 157 -13.24 -12.07 -7.11
N GLU A 158 -12.69 -10.89 -7.44
CA GLU A 158 -13.43 -9.65 -7.53
C GLU A 158 -14.03 -9.36 -8.92
N LEU A 159 -13.61 -10.10 -9.95
CA LEU A 159 -14.09 -9.94 -11.32
C LEU A 159 -15.28 -10.87 -11.55
N LYS A 160 -16.33 -10.35 -12.18
CA LYS A 160 -17.38 -11.22 -12.73
C LYS A 160 -16.87 -11.90 -14.00
N LYS A 161 -17.48 -13.05 -14.33
CA LYS A 161 -17.36 -13.65 -15.66
C LYS A 161 -17.73 -12.55 -16.67
N ASP A 162 -16.80 -12.22 -17.57
CA ASP A 162 -16.90 -11.18 -18.61
C ASP A 162 -16.48 -9.74 -18.22
N GLU A 163 -15.89 -9.52 -17.03
CA GLU A 163 -15.22 -8.25 -16.73
C GLU A 163 -13.70 -8.36 -17.03
N ILE A 164 -13.27 -7.88 -18.20
CA ILE A 164 -11.88 -7.47 -18.51
C ILE A 164 -11.93 -6.13 -19.22
#